data_AF-A0A3S1UV23-F1
#
_entry.id   AF-A0A3S1UV23-F1
#
_cell.length_a   1.000
_cell.length_b   1.000
_cell.length_c   1.000
_cell.angle_alpha   90.00
_cell.angle_beta   90.00
_cell.angle_gamma   90.00
#
_symmetry.space_group_name_H-M   'P 1'
#
loop_
_entity.id
_entity.type
_entity.pdbx_description
1 polymer ?
#
loop_
_entity_poly.entity_id
_entity_poly.type
_entity_poly.pdbx_seq_one_letter_code
_entity_poly.pdbx_strand_id
1 'polypeptide(L)'
;SKVVKGEEPFDAAAVLTQLQALQANAEKFDADALFPAGSDTGDTTASPKIWEDMAGFKATNAKYVADVKAAAAAAPADVDALKAQFGAIGSDCGTCHQTYRVKKG
;
A
#
# COMPACT_ATOMS: atom_id res chain seq x y z
N SER A 1 -10.11 7.43 1.52
CA SER A 1 -11.20 6.79 2.26
C SER A 1 -12.29 7.82 2.52
N LYS A 2 -13.58 7.50 2.27
CA LYS A 2 -14.73 8.38 2.57
C LYS A 2 -14.90 8.60 4.07
N VAL A 3 -14.60 7.57 4.87
CA VAL A 3 -14.55 7.62 6.34
C VAL A 3 -13.52 8.66 6.83
N VAL A 4 -12.31 8.66 6.27
CA VAL A 4 -11.25 9.63 6.63
C VAL A 4 -11.61 11.07 6.22
N LYS A 5 -12.43 11.23 5.18
CA LYS A 5 -12.98 12.52 4.73
C LYS A 5 -14.22 12.97 5.51
N GLY A 6 -14.75 12.13 6.41
CA GLY A 6 -15.99 12.41 7.15
C GLY A 6 -17.27 12.28 6.32
N GLU A 7 -17.18 11.72 5.11
CA GLU A 7 -18.32 11.52 4.20
C GLU A 7 -19.16 10.27 4.58
N GLU A 8 -18.60 9.37 5.38
CA GLU A 8 -19.26 8.18 5.93
C GLU A 8 -18.97 8.06 7.43
N PRO A 9 -19.92 7.53 8.24
CA PRO A 9 -19.72 7.32 9.66
C PRO A 9 -18.57 6.34 9.89
N PHE A 10 -17.79 6.60 10.95
CA PHE A 10 -16.72 5.70 11.36
C PHE A 10 -17.31 4.43 11.97
N ASP A 11 -16.94 3.30 11.38
CA ASP A 11 -17.22 1.98 11.93
C ASP A 11 -15.90 1.29 12.21
N ALA A 12 -15.57 1.13 13.49
CA ALA A 12 -14.33 0.52 13.94
C ALA A 12 -14.18 -0.92 13.43
N ALA A 13 -15.27 -1.69 13.38
CA ALA A 13 -15.25 -3.08 12.93
C ALA A 13 -15.04 -3.16 11.41
N ALA A 14 -15.72 -2.30 10.65
CA ALA A 14 -15.51 -2.22 9.20
C ALA A 14 -14.08 -1.76 8.87
N VAL A 15 -13.57 -0.73 9.57
CA VAL A 15 -12.20 -0.22 9.38
C VAL A 15 -11.17 -1.30 9.70
N LEU A 16 -11.31 -1.99 10.83
CA LEU A 16 -10.41 -3.09 11.19
C LEU A 16 -10.44 -4.22 10.14
N THR A 17 -11.63 -4.58 9.66
CA THR A 17 -11.80 -5.58 8.59
C THR A 17 -11.04 -5.17 7.32
N GLN A 18 -11.14 -3.89 6.91
CA GLN A 18 -10.41 -3.39 5.74
C GLN A 18 -8.90 -3.37 5.96
N LEU A 19 -8.43 -2.98 7.15
CA LEU A 19 -7.00 -3.00 7.50
C LEU A 19 -6.43 -4.42 7.48
N GLN A 20 -7.17 -5.40 8.01
CA GLN A 20 -6.79 -6.81 7.96
C GLN A 20 -6.76 -7.35 6.53
N ALA A 21 -7.74 -6.97 5.69
CA ALA A 21 -7.73 -7.33 4.27
C ALA A 21 -6.52 -6.70 3.54
N LEU A 22 -6.18 -5.45 3.85
CA LEU A 22 -4.99 -4.79 3.33
C LEU A 22 -3.72 -5.53 3.76
N GLN A 23 -3.63 -5.91 5.03
CA GLN A 23 -2.49 -6.67 5.58
C GLN A 23 -2.33 -8.00 4.86
N ALA A 24 -3.41 -8.77 4.71
CA ALA A 24 -3.37 -10.06 4.03
C ALA A 24 -2.94 -9.94 2.56
N ASN A 25 -3.28 -8.84 1.88
CA ASN A 25 -2.82 -8.57 0.53
C ASN A 25 -1.34 -8.14 0.50
N ALA A 26 -0.91 -7.30 1.46
CA ALA A 26 0.47 -6.87 1.58
C ALA A 26 1.41 -8.05 1.85
N GLU A 27 1.01 -8.99 2.71
CA GLU A 27 1.78 -10.20 3.04
C GLU A 27 1.89 -11.18 1.87
N LYS A 28 0.96 -11.15 0.92
CA LYS A 28 1.02 -11.95 -0.31
C LYS A 28 1.87 -11.31 -1.40
N PHE A 29 2.39 -10.11 -1.18
CA PHE A 29 3.20 -9.42 -2.17
C PHE A 29 4.60 -10.04 -2.23
N ASP A 30 4.84 -10.78 -3.30
CA ASP A 30 6.16 -11.28 -3.65
C ASP A 30 6.65 -10.51 -4.90
N ALA A 31 7.60 -9.60 -4.69
CA ALA A 31 8.15 -8.77 -5.75
C ALA A 31 8.78 -9.61 -6.88
N ASP A 32 9.46 -10.71 -6.55
CA ASP A 32 10.17 -11.53 -7.52
C ASP A 32 9.19 -12.38 -8.35
N ALA A 33 8.16 -12.92 -7.69
CA ALA A 33 7.14 -13.72 -8.37
C ALA A 33 6.18 -12.86 -9.22
N LEU A 34 5.87 -11.64 -8.75
CA LEU A 34 4.90 -10.75 -9.41
C LEU A 34 5.53 -9.85 -10.48
N PHE A 35 6.83 -9.54 -10.38
CA PHE A 35 7.56 -8.69 -11.33
C PHE A 35 8.77 -9.43 -11.93
N PRO A 36 8.57 -10.56 -12.64
CA PRO A 36 9.66 -11.26 -13.30
C PRO A 36 10.32 -10.37 -14.36
N ALA A 37 11.61 -10.58 -14.61
CA ALA A 37 12.35 -9.83 -15.61
C ALA A 37 11.65 -9.89 -16.99
N GLY A 38 11.49 -8.74 -17.64
CA GLY A 38 10.79 -8.61 -18.93
C GLY A 38 9.27 -8.40 -18.83
N SER A 39 8.69 -8.38 -17.62
CA SER A 39 7.26 -8.04 -17.43
C SER A 39 6.99 -6.53 -17.41
N ASP A 40 7.94 -5.72 -17.86
CA ASP A 40 7.79 -4.29 -18.21
C ASP A 40 7.18 -4.08 -19.60
N THR A 41 6.96 -5.14 -20.36
CA THR A 41 6.41 -5.08 -21.71
C THR A 41 4.91 -5.40 -21.75
N GLY A 42 4.18 -4.77 -22.67
CA GLY A 42 2.73 -4.97 -22.86
C GLY A 42 1.85 -3.99 -22.09
N ASP A 43 0.63 -4.42 -21.71
CA ASP A 43 -0.30 -3.57 -20.96
C ASP A 43 0.05 -3.53 -19.46
N THR A 44 1.19 -2.94 -19.16
CA THR A 44 1.69 -2.77 -17.79
C THR A 44 1.91 -1.29 -17.48
N THR A 45 1.92 -0.98 -16.19
CA THR A 45 2.38 0.31 -15.67
C THR A 45 3.62 0.16 -14.81
N ALA A 46 4.24 -1.03 -14.78
CA ALA A 46 5.51 -1.26 -14.11
C ALA A 46 6.61 -0.44 -14.81
N SER A 47 7.34 0.37 -14.04
CA SER A 47 8.49 1.09 -14.57
C SER A 47 9.71 0.15 -14.64
N PRO A 48 10.56 0.25 -15.68
CA PRO A 48 11.84 -0.45 -15.74
C PRO A 48 12.72 -0.26 -14.49
N LYS A 49 12.52 0.86 -13.77
CA LYS A 49 13.18 1.14 -12.48
C LYS A 49 12.99 0.06 -11.42
N ILE A 50 11.92 -0.74 -11.50
CA ILE A 50 11.71 -1.88 -10.59
C ILE A 50 12.87 -2.87 -10.70
N TRP A 51 13.34 -3.15 -11.92
CA TRP A 51 14.44 -4.10 -12.13
C TRP A 51 15.82 -3.44 -11.98
N GLU A 52 15.93 -2.14 -12.23
CA GLU A 52 17.16 -1.37 -11.95
C GLU A 52 17.41 -1.22 -10.45
N ASP A 53 16.35 -1.10 -9.64
CA ASP A 53 16.39 -0.92 -8.19
C ASP A 53 15.42 -1.86 -7.47
N MET A 54 15.58 -3.17 -7.71
CA MET A 54 14.76 -4.20 -7.08
C MET A 54 14.89 -4.19 -5.56
N ALA A 55 16.06 -3.80 -5.03
CA ALA A 55 16.29 -3.65 -3.60
C ALA A 55 15.44 -2.53 -3.00
N GLY A 56 15.42 -1.34 -3.61
CA GLY A 56 14.57 -0.22 -3.19
C GLY A 56 13.08 -0.51 -3.36
N PHE A 57 12.70 -1.22 -4.41
CA PHE A 57 11.31 -1.65 -4.62
C PHE A 57 10.84 -2.58 -3.49
N LYS A 58 11.63 -3.61 -3.16
CA LYS A 58 11.37 -4.52 -2.05
C LYS A 58 11.35 -3.79 -0.71
N ALA A 59 12.28 -2.85 -0.49
CA ALA A 59 12.32 -2.06 0.74
C ALA A 59 11.08 -1.19 0.91
N THR A 60 10.61 -0.55 -0.17
CA THR A 60 9.39 0.27 -0.15
C THR A 60 8.16 -0.60 0.15
N ASN A 61 8.06 -1.78 -0.46
CA ASN A 61 6.98 -2.73 -0.14
C ASN A 61 7.07 -3.25 1.29
N ALA A 62 8.27 -3.58 1.79
CA ALA A 62 8.46 -4.06 3.15
C ALA A 62 8.02 -3.00 4.18
N LYS A 63 8.30 -1.72 3.91
CA LYS A 63 7.80 -0.61 4.71
C LYS A 63 6.26 -0.54 4.70
N TYR A 64 5.65 -0.61 3.51
CA TYR A 64 4.19 -0.65 3.38
C TYR A 64 3.57 -1.80 4.19
N VAL A 65 4.13 -3.00 4.11
CA VAL A 65 3.64 -4.17 4.88
C VAL A 65 3.75 -3.90 6.39
N ALA A 66 4.86 -3.31 6.86
CA ALA A 66 5.04 -2.97 8.26
C ALA A 66 4.02 -1.93 8.75
N ASP A 67 3.78 -0.87 7.98
CA ASP A 67 2.84 0.20 8.33
C ASP A 67 1.39 -0.29 8.32
N VAL A 68 1.02 -1.13 7.35
CA VAL A 68 -0.30 -1.77 7.32
C VAL A 68 -0.51 -2.70 8.51
N LYS A 69 0.51 -3.49 8.87
CA LYS A 69 0.46 -4.36 10.06
C LYS A 69 0.34 -3.55 11.34
N ALA A 70 1.07 -2.44 11.44
CA ALA A 70 0.95 -1.50 12.56
C ALA A 70 -0.45 -0.89 12.64
N ALA A 71 -1.04 -0.50 11.51
CA ALA A 71 -2.40 0.03 11.46
C ALA A 71 -3.45 -1.01 11.89
N ALA A 72 -3.33 -2.25 11.41
CA ALA A 72 -4.22 -3.34 11.80
C ALA A 72 -4.09 -3.68 13.30
N ALA A 73 -2.87 -3.67 13.84
CA ALA A 73 -2.62 -3.90 15.26
C ALA A 73 -3.09 -2.73 16.16
N ALA A 74 -3.03 -1.50 15.67
CA ALA A 74 -3.47 -0.32 16.39
C ALA A 74 -4.99 -0.29 16.62
N ALA A 75 -5.76 -1.00 15.78
CA ALA A 75 -7.21 -1.10 15.86
C ALA A 75 -7.89 0.25 16.14
N PRO A 76 -7.77 1.24 15.21
CA PRO A 76 -8.20 2.61 15.46
C PRO A 76 -9.65 2.66 15.96
N ALA A 77 -9.87 3.40 17.05
CA ALA A 77 -11.18 3.54 17.69
C ALA A 77 -11.98 4.73 17.13
N ASP A 78 -11.34 5.61 16.37
CA ASP A 78 -11.94 6.80 15.78
C ASP A 78 -11.26 7.22 14.46
N VAL A 79 -11.84 8.24 13.82
CA VAL A 79 -11.38 8.79 12.54
C VAL A 79 -9.99 9.42 12.66
N ASP A 80 -9.65 10.02 13.79
CA ASP A 80 -8.38 10.73 13.94
C ASP A 80 -7.22 9.75 14.14
N ALA A 81 -7.44 8.66 14.88
CA ALA A 81 -6.54 7.52 14.94
C ALA A 81 -6.36 6.87 13.56
N LEU A 82 -7.45 6.72 12.80
CA LEU A 82 -7.39 6.20 11.43
C LEU A 82 -6.63 7.14 10.48
N LYS A 83 -6.78 8.46 10.61
CA LYS A 83 -6.10 9.46 9.74
C LYS A 83 -4.59 9.31 9.80
N ALA A 84 -4.01 9.15 10.98
CA ALA A 84 -2.57 9.00 11.15
C ALA A 84 -2.05 7.77 10.40
N GLN A 85 -2.71 6.61 10.59
CA GLN A 85 -2.34 5.35 9.93
C GLN A 85 -2.58 5.41 8.42
N PHE A 86 -3.72 5.97 8.00
CA PHE A 86 -4.06 6.15 6.60
C PHE A 86 -3.08 7.10 5.89
N GLY A 87 -2.56 8.10 6.59
CA GLY A 87 -1.53 9.01 6.09
C GLY A 87 -0.21 8.28 5.81
N ALA A 88 0.25 7.45 6.75
CA ALA A 88 1.47 6.64 6.57
C ALA A 88 1.33 5.67 5.38
N ILE A 89 0.27 4.87 5.37
CA ILE A 89 -0.04 3.92 4.29
C ILE A 89 -0.18 4.66 2.95
N GLY A 90 -0.89 5.80 2.93
CA GLY A 90 -1.07 6.62 1.74
C GLY A 90 0.25 7.19 1.20
N SER A 91 1.17 7.57 2.09
CA SER A 91 2.52 8.00 1.70
C SER A 91 3.30 6.86 1.05
N ASP A 92 3.20 5.64 1.57
CA ASP A 92 3.91 4.48 0.99
C ASP A 92 3.37 4.12 -0.40
N CYS A 93 2.04 4.17 -0.59
CA CYS A 93 1.42 4.08 -1.90
C CYS A 93 1.97 5.14 -2.87
N GLY A 94 2.14 6.37 -2.37
CA GLY A 94 2.69 7.49 -3.13
C GLY A 94 4.14 7.25 -3.54
N THR A 95 5.01 6.93 -2.58
CA THR A 95 6.44 6.67 -2.81
C THR A 95 6.65 5.55 -3.82
N CYS A 96 5.93 4.42 -3.67
CA CYS A 96 6.04 3.31 -4.61
C CYS A 96 5.56 3.72 -6.01
N HIS A 97 4.37 4.32 -6.12
CA HIS A 97 3.81 4.68 -7.43
C HIS A 97 4.54 5.84 -8.12
N GLN A 98 5.19 6.74 -7.39
CA GLN A 98 5.96 7.83 -7.99
C GLN A 98 7.28 7.33 -8.58
N THR A 99 7.91 6.35 -7.95
CA THR A 99 9.22 5.82 -8.37
C THR A 99 9.09 4.68 -9.38
N TYR A 100 8.16 3.76 -9.13
CA TYR A 100 8.12 2.45 -9.78
C TYR A 100 6.90 2.24 -10.69
N ARG A 101 5.96 3.18 -10.77
CA ARG A 101 4.79 3.11 -11.67
C ARG A 101 4.83 4.18 -12.75
N VAL A 102 4.71 3.77 -13.99
CA VAL A 102 4.52 4.66 -15.14
C VAL A 102 3.11 5.27 -15.05
N LYS A 103 3.02 6.60 -15.05
CA LYS A 103 1.74 7.30 -15.17
C LYS A 103 1.21 7.11 -16.59
N LYS A 104 0.10 6.39 -16.73
CA LYS A 104 -0.74 6.47 -17.93
C LYS A 104 -1.63 7.71 -17.77
N GLY A 105 -1.52 8.62 -18.73
CA GLY A 105 -2.30 9.87 -18.78
C GLY A 105 -3.76 9.63 -19.09
#